data_AF-A0A0C2D676-F1
#
_entry.id   AF-A0A0C2D676-F1
#
_cell.length_a   1.000
_cell.length_b   1.000
_cell.length_c   1.000
_cell.angle_alpha   90.00
_cell.angle_beta   90.00
_cell.angle_gamma   90.00
#
_symmetry.space_group_name_H-M   'P 1'
#
loop_
_entity.id
_entity.type
_entity.pdbx_description
1 polymer ?
#
loop_
_entity_poly.entity_id
_entity_poly.type
_entity_poly.pdbx_seq_one_letter_code
_entity_poly.pdbx_strand_id
1 'polypeptide(L)'
;MGNPSLSIMLVEILKLLNHAKATDVKIIRLGTSGGVGVEPGTVIVSKNAINAELNEQYMQWIAGERVVRETYLDEGLRNDLIAMANEMKIPVDTGYTMCADDFYE
;
A
#
# COMPACT_ATOMS: atom_id res chain seq x y z
N MET A 1 -10.90 9.09 1.12
CA MET A 1 -9.83 8.16 0.76
C MET A 1 -9.99 6.95 1.65
N GLY A 2 -9.87 5.74 1.13
CA GLY A 2 -10.01 4.55 1.96
C GLY A 2 -10.19 3.31 1.10
N ASN A 3 -10.20 2.16 1.76
CA ASN A 3 -10.21 0.86 1.11
C ASN A 3 -11.39 0.66 0.15
N PRO A 4 -12.65 1.05 0.48
CA PRO A 4 -13.78 0.85 -0.44
C PRO A 4 -13.67 1.61 -1.77
N SER A 5 -13.17 2.85 -1.75
CA SER A 5 -13.02 3.65 -2.97
C SER A 5 -11.84 3.19 -3.82
N LEU A 6 -10.72 2.83 -3.17
CA LEU A 6 -9.55 2.29 -3.85
C LEU A 6 -9.85 0.94 -4.52
N SER A 7 -10.64 0.07 -3.88
CA SER A 7 -10.95 -1.25 -4.40
C SER A 7 -11.79 -1.20 -5.68
N ILE A 8 -12.75 -0.27 -5.79
CA ILE A 8 -13.53 -0.05 -7.02
C ILE A 8 -12.57 0.28 -8.18
N MET A 9 -11.70 1.26 -7.97
CA MET A 9 -10.73 1.67 -9.00
C MET A 9 -9.78 0.53 -9.37
N LEU A 10 -9.24 -0.21 -8.38
CA LEU A 10 -8.33 -1.32 -8.64
C LEU A 10 -9.01 -2.43 -9.46
N VAL A 11 -10.24 -2.79 -9.14
CA VAL A 11 -10.98 -3.82 -9.90
C VAL A 11 -11.17 -3.40 -11.37
N GLU A 12 -11.46 -2.12 -11.62
CA GLU A 12 -11.59 -1.62 -13.00
C GLU A 12 -10.25 -1.55 -13.73
N ILE A 13 -9.20 -1.05 -13.09
CA ILE A 13 -7.84 -1.01 -13.67
C ILE A 13 -7.33 -2.41 -13.98
N LEU A 14 -7.49 -3.37 -13.08
CA LEU A 14 -7.02 -4.74 -13.29
C LEU A 14 -7.74 -5.41 -14.46
N LYS A 15 -9.06 -5.21 -14.61
CA LYS A 15 -9.79 -5.66 -15.80
C LYS A 15 -9.27 -4.98 -17.07
N LEU A 16 -9.03 -3.67 -17.03
CA LEU A 16 -8.50 -2.91 -18.17
C LEU A 16 -7.13 -3.44 -18.60
N LEU A 17 -6.21 -3.63 -17.66
CA LEU A 17 -4.87 -4.18 -17.92
C LEU A 17 -4.95 -5.59 -18.50
N ASN A 18 -5.85 -6.42 -17.97
CA ASN A 18 -6.12 -7.75 -18.51
C ASN A 18 -6.64 -7.69 -19.97
N HIS A 19 -7.59 -6.80 -20.27
CA HIS A 19 -8.09 -6.62 -21.64
C HIS A 19 -7.00 -6.08 -22.59
N ALA A 20 -6.08 -5.24 -22.08
CA ALA A 20 -4.93 -4.75 -22.83
C ALA A 20 -3.82 -5.81 -23.01
N LYS A 21 -3.95 -7.00 -22.39
CA LYS A 21 -2.92 -8.04 -22.34
C LYS A 21 -1.58 -7.51 -21.79
N ALA A 22 -1.65 -6.57 -20.85
CA ALA A 22 -0.46 -6.03 -20.22
C ALA A 22 0.23 -7.10 -19.35
N THR A 23 1.55 -7.13 -19.37
CA THR A 23 2.40 -8.07 -18.63
C THR A 23 3.45 -7.29 -17.84
N ASP A 24 3.91 -7.85 -16.72
CA ASP A 24 4.94 -7.23 -15.86
C ASP A 24 4.59 -5.79 -15.40
N VAL A 25 3.33 -5.59 -15.03
CA VAL A 25 2.82 -4.29 -14.59
C VAL A 25 3.18 -4.05 -13.12
N LYS A 26 3.82 -2.92 -12.85
CA LYS A 26 4.08 -2.41 -11.49
C LYS A 26 3.04 -1.35 -11.13
N ILE A 27 2.33 -1.54 -10.01
CA ILE A 27 1.33 -0.59 -9.51
C ILE A 27 1.90 0.08 -8.26
N ILE A 28 2.04 1.41 -8.29
CA ILE A 28 2.59 2.20 -7.18
C ILE A 28 1.51 3.16 -6.68
N ARG A 29 1.22 3.11 -5.38
CA ARG A 29 0.37 4.10 -4.71
C ARG A 29 1.24 5.24 -4.19
N LEU A 30 0.95 6.46 -4.65
CA LEU A 30 1.49 7.69 -4.07
C LEU A 30 0.42 8.31 -3.16
N GLY A 31 0.79 8.63 -1.93
CA GLY A 31 -0.16 9.15 -0.95
C GLY A 31 0.52 9.88 0.19
N THR A 32 -0.30 10.36 1.12
CA THR A 32 0.12 11.00 2.37
C THR A 32 -0.21 10.09 3.55
N SER A 33 0.49 10.26 4.67
CA SER A 33 0.29 9.47 5.90
C SER A 33 0.73 10.25 7.14
N GLY A 34 0.23 9.85 8.31
CA GLY A 34 0.78 10.26 9.59
C GLY A 34 2.00 9.41 9.94
N GLY A 35 3.16 10.04 10.11
CA GLY A 35 4.38 9.36 10.53
C GLY A 35 4.40 9.09 12.04
N VAL A 36 4.86 7.91 12.45
CA VAL A 36 5.09 7.56 13.87
C VAL A 36 6.57 7.36 14.08
N GLY A 37 7.20 8.20 14.91
CA GLY A 37 8.63 8.13 15.18
C GLY A 37 9.54 8.56 14.02
N VAL A 38 9.01 9.33 13.06
CA VAL A 38 9.76 9.86 11.91
C VAL A 38 9.52 11.36 11.75
N GLU A 39 10.50 12.07 11.20
CA GLU A 39 10.42 13.52 10.99
C GLU A 39 9.37 13.89 9.92
N PRO A 40 8.64 15.00 10.09
CA PRO A 40 7.69 15.48 9.09
C PRO A 40 8.34 15.67 7.71
N GLY A 41 7.66 15.19 6.67
CA GLY A 41 8.15 15.25 5.29
C GLY A 41 9.00 14.05 4.85
N THR A 42 9.28 13.10 5.75
CA THR A 42 9.92 11.83 5.39
C THR A 42 8.98 10.97 4.53
N VAL A 43 9.48 10.48 3.40
CA VAL A 43 8.77 9.52 2.54
C VAL A 43 8.97 8.11 3.10
N ILE A 44 7.87 7.41 3.36
CA ILE A 44 7.93 6.02 3.78
C ILE A 44 7.66 5.12 2.57
N VAL A 45 8.62 4.25 2.24
CA VAL A 45 8.40 3.15 1.32
C VAL A 45 7.96 1.94 2.15
N SER A 46 6.69 1.57 2.06
CA SER A 46 6.11 0.54 2.92
C SER A 46 6.81 -0.81 2.76
N LYS A 47 7.24 -1.41 3.88
CA LYS A 47 7.75 -2.78 3.95
C LYS A 47 6.64 -3.78 3.65
N ASN A 48 5.50 -3.63 4.34
CA ASN A 48 4.23 -4.28 4.06
C ASN A 48 3.09 -3.44 4.66
N ALA A 49 1.85 -3.76 4.30
CA ALA A 49 0.67 -3.20 4.96
C ALA A 49 0.28 -4.05 6.18
N ILE A 50 -0.27 -3.42 7.22
CA ILE A 50 -0.85 -4.12 8.37
C ILE A 50 -2.23 -3.57 8.69
N ASN A 51 -3.09 -4.40 9.30
CA ASN A 51 -4.37 -3.96 9.85
C ASN A 51 -4.18 -3.33 11.24
N ALA A 52 -5.29 -2.87 11.84
CA ALA A 52 -5.30 -2.26 13.18
C ALA A 52 -4.88 -3.24 14.30
N GLU A 53 -4.90 -4.55 14.05
CA GLU A 53 -4.44 -5.59 14.97
C GLU A 53 -2.94 -5.91 14.80
N LEU A 54 -2.23 -5.13 13.97
CA LEU A 54 -0.82 -5.28 13.62
C LEU A 54 -0.49 -6.55 12.84
N ASN A 55 -1.48 -7.17 12.20
CA ASN A 55 -1.30 -8.33 11.34
C ASN A 55 -1.13 -7.89 9.87
N GLU A 56 -0.28 -8.58 9.10
CA GLU A 56 -0.06 -8.37 7.66
C GLU A 56 -1.24 -8.89 6.81
N GLN A 57 -2.46 -8.45 7.16
CA GLN A 57 -3.71 -8.99 6.66
C GLN A 57 -4.68 -7.90 6.25
N TYR A 58 -5.47 -8.19 5.21
CA TYR A 58 -6.63 -7.43 4.78
C TYR A 58 -7.89 -8.25 5.02
N MET A 59 -8.87 -7.66 5.68
CA MET A 59 -10.16 -8.29 6.00
C MET A 59 -11.28 -7.66 5.17
N GLN A 60 -12.18 -8.50 4.66
CA GLN A 60 -13.36 -8.08 3.92
C GLN A 60 -14.55 -8.97 4.26
N TRP A 61 -15.74 -8.39 4.33
CA TRP A 61 -17.00 -9.14 4.39
C TRP A 61 -17.52 -9.41 2.99
N ILE A 62 -17.75 -10.67 2.63
CA ILE A 62 -18.23 -11.10 1.31
C ILE A 62 -19.43 -12.01 1.51
N ALA A 63 -20.61 -11.58 1.05
CA ALA A 63 -21.87 -12.32 1.20
C ALA A 63 -22.16 -12.76 2.66
N GLY A 64 -21.79 -11.93 3.64
CA GLY A 64 -21.97 -12.21 5.06
C GLY A 64 -20.83 -13.00 5.72
N GLU A 65 -19.84 -13.45 4.95
CA GLU A 65 -18.70 -14.20 5.46
C GLU A 65 -17.45 -13.33 5.62
N ARG A 66 -16.70 -13.55 6.70
CA ARG A 66 -15.42 -12.86 6.95
C ARG A 66 -14.32 -13.52 6.12
N VAL A 67 -13.77 -12.79 5.16
CA VAL A 67 -12.67 -13.23 4.30
C VAL A 67 -11.40 -12.46 4.65
N VAL A 68 -10.32 -13.17 4.90
CA VAL A 68 -8.99 -12.60 5.21
C VAL A 68 -8.02 -12.95 4.09
N ARG A 69 -7.19 -11.99 3.70
CA ARG A 69 -6.13 -12.16 2.70
C ARG A 69 -4.83 -11.59 3.26
N GLU A 70 -3.73 -12.29 3.09
CA GLU A 70 -2.41 -11.76 3.43
C GLU A 70 -2.06 -10.58 2.52
N THR A 71 -1.39 -9.57 3.07
CA THR A 71 -0.85 -8.45 2.30
C THR A 71 0.58 -8.74 1.87
N TYR A 72 0.95 -8.28 0.68
CA TYR A 72 2.29 -8.45 0.14
C TYR A 72 2.71 -7.19 -0.62
N LEU A 73 3.96 -6.78 -0.43
CA LEU A 73 4.63 -5.75 -1.22
C LEU A 73 5.97 -6.28 -1.73
N ASP A 74 6.29 -5.93 -2.97
CA ASP A 74 7.50 -6.39 -3.65
C ASP A 74 8.75 -5.77 -3.01
N GLU A 75 9.64 -6.63 -2.49
CA GLU A 75 10.88 -6.22 -1.84
C GLU A 75 11.90 -5.63 -2.81
N GLY A 76 12.00 -6.16 -4.03
CA GLY A 76 12.91 -5.64 -5.05
C GLY A 76 12.55 -4.21 -5.42
N LEU A 77 11.27 -3.98 -5.73
CA LEU A 77 10.74 -2.66 -6.05
C LEU A 77 10.91 -1.68 -4.89
N ARG A 78 10.69 -2.12 -3.64
CA ARG A 78 10.96 -1.29 -2.45
C ARG A 78 12.41 -0.86 -2.41
N ASN A 79 13.35 -1.78 -2.59
CA ASN A 79 14.78 -1.50 -2.53
C ASN A 79 15.20 -0.53 -3.65
N ASP A 80 14.67 -0.71 -4.87
CA ASP A 80 14.92 0.19 -6.00
C ASP A 80 14.42 1.62 -5.72
N LEU A 81 13.22 1.75 -5.12
CA LEU A 81 12.65 3.06 -4.76
C LEU A 81 13.46 3.77 -3.67
N ILE A 82 13.90 3.03 -2.65
CA ILE A 82 14.75 3.57 -1.57
C ILE A 82 16.10 4.02 -2.12
N ALA A 83 16.73 3.21 -3.00
CA ALA A 83 17.99 3.57 -3.63
C ALA A 83 17.87 4.87 -4.44
N MET A 84 16.82 4.98 -5.25
CA MET A 84 16.54 6.19 -6.04
C MET A 84 16.29 7.42 -5.15
N ALA A 85 15.50 7.29 -4.09
CA ALA A 85 15.23 8.40 -3.17
C ALA A 85 16.51 8.90 -2.47
N ASN A 86 17.41 7.99 -2.08
CA ASN A 86 18.70 8.33 -1.50
C ASN A 86 19.60 9.09 -2.49
N GLU A 87 19.66 8.65 -3.76
CA GLU A 87 20.41 9.36 -4.82
C GLU A 87 19.88 10.79 -5.01
N MET A 88 18.56 10.95 -4.97
CA MET A 88 17.88 12.24 -5.08
C MET A 88 17.92 13.08 -3.80
N LYS A 89 18.49 12.56 -2.69
CA LYS A 89 18.51 13.19 -1.37
C LYS A 89 17.12 13.54 -0.82
N ILE A 90 16.13 12.71 -1.16
CA ILE A 90 14.80 12.77 -0.57
C ILE A 90 14.86 12.05 0.78
N PRO A 91 14.42 12.66 1.90
CA PRO A 91 14.32 11.96 3.17
C PRO A 91 13.41 10.75 3.03
N VAL A 92 13.98 9.55 3.20
CA VAL A 92 13.29 8.29 2.96
C VAL A 92 13.57 7.31 4.10
N ASP A 93 12.55 6.55 4.47
CA ASP A 93 12.67 5.43 5.39
C ASP A 93 11.72 4.28 4.99
N THR A 94 11.85 3.13 5.63
CA THR A 94 11.04 1.94 5.40
C THR A 94 10.46 1.40 6.69
N GLY A 95 9.20 0.99 6.65
CA GLY A 95 8.51 0.44 7.81
C GLY A 95 7.18 -0.18 7.44
N TYR A 96 6.54 -0.82 8.40
CA TYR A 96 5.16 -1.26 8.23
C TYR A 96 4.23 -0.06 8.15
N THR A 97 3.19 -0.15 7.34
CA THR A 97 2.18 0.90 7.19
C THR A 97 0.82 0.37 7.63
N MET A 98 0.30 0.91 8.72
CA MET A 98 -1.05 0.57 9.19
C MET A 98 -2.09 1.21 8.28
N CYS A 99 -3.06 0.41 7.83
CA CYS A 99 -4.22 0.89 7.08
C CYS A 99 -5.45 0.88 7.98
N ALA A 100 -5.86 2.07 8.42
CA ALA A 100 -7.10 2.26 9.16
C ALA A 100 -8.28 2.45 8.21
N ASP A 101 -9.48 2.05 8.66
CA ASP A 101 -10.72 2.21 7.89
C ASP A 101 -11.38 3.59 8.11
N ASP A 102 -10.98 4.30 9.16
CA ASP A 102 -11.29 5.71 9.39
C ASP A 102 -10.03 6.53 9.69
N PHE A 103 -10.13 7.85 9.57
CA PHE A 103 -9.02 8.76 9.82
C PHE A 103 -8.89 9.15 11.31
N TYR A 104 -9.97 9.11 12.08
CA TYR A 104 -9.97 9.53 13.48
C TYR A 104 -10.10 8.36 14.45
N GLU A 105 -11.23 7.65 14.45
CA GLU A 105 -11.53 6.58 15.44
C GLU A 105 -11.40 5.18 14.84
#